data_AF-A0A0G4KSN3-F1
#
_entry.id   AF-A0A0G4KSN3-F1
#
_cell.length_a   1.000
_cell.length_b   1.000
_cell.length_c   1.000
_cell.angle_alpha   90.00
_cell.angle_beta   90.00
_cell.angle_gamma   90.00
#
_symmetry.space_group_name_H-M   'P 1'
#
loop_
_entity.id
_entity.type
_entity.pdbx_description
1 polymer ?
#
loop_
_entity_poly.entity_id
_entity_poly.type
_entity_poly.pdbx_seq_one_letter_code
_entity_poly.pdbx_strand_id
1 'polypeptide(L)'
;MILKALVETNDREIFEGLIGSKGSKSAQNTFLTDRVELLLRTYTSYGLYTKTETRAYLGEKFRVVLGVPDTMSHYDVGTEFLKRVVLVHLGNVDVTEQQDSDKFKMLLFMIRKLRFFSAASSTA
;
A
#
# COMPACT_ATOMS: atom_id res chain seq x y z
N MET A 1 3.36 -3.66 -0.67
CA MET A 1 4.49 -2.70 -0.65
C MET A 1 4.07 -1.33 -0.14
N ILE A 2 3.42 -0.46 -0.93
CA ILE A 2 3.14 0.93 -0.50
C ILE A 2 2.31 0.97 0.80
N LEU A 3 1.28 0.14 0.93
CA LEU A 3 0.45 0.06 2.15
C LEU A 3 1.29 -0.22 3.43
N LYS A 4 2.22 -1.18 3.35
CA LYS A 4 3.12 -1.55 4.47
C LYS A 4 4.24 -0.54 4.70
N ALA A 5 4.59 0.27 3.70
CA ALA A 5 5.55 1.35 3.85
C ALA A 5 4.94 2.58 4.55
N LEU A 6 3.61 2.76 4.49
CA LEU A 6 2.91 3.86 5.13
C LEU A 6 2.68 3.58 6.62
N VAL A 7 2.08 2.43 6.95
CA VAL A 7 1.71 2.07 8.33
C VAL A 7 2.20 0.65 8.64
N GLU A 8 2.68 0.45 9.87
CA GLU A 8 3.00 -0.87 10.41
C GLU A 8 1.69 -1.68 10.48
N THR A 9 1.50 -2.59 9.53
CA THR A 9 0.22 -3.29 9.34
C THR A 9 0.41 -4.76 9.00
N ASN A 10 -0.52 -5.57 9.51
CA ASN A 10 -0.56 -7.00 9.25
C ASN A 10 -1.29 -7.30 7.93
N ASP A 11 -0.92 -8.39 7.25
CA ASP A 11 -1.61 -8.84 6.02
C ASP A 11 -3.10 -9.06 6.26
N ARG A 12 -3.45 -9.50 7.48
CA ARG A 12 -4.82 -9.66 7.92
C ARG A 12 -5.60 -8.33 7.96
N GLU A 13 -5.00 -7.26 8.47
CA GLU A 13 -5.65 -5.95 8.54
C GLU A 13 -5.87 -5.38 7.14
N ILE A 14 -4.90 -5.57 6.24
CA ILE A 14 -5.03 -5.19 4.82
C ILE A 14 -6.15 -6.00 4.16
N PHE A 15 -6.22 -7.31 4.41
CA PHE A 15 -7.26 -8.19 3.89
C PHE A 15 -8.65 -7.77 4.37
N GLU A 16 -8.81 -7.56 5.68
CA GLU A 16 -10.07 -7.11 6.29
C GLU A 16 -10.46 -5.69 5.80
N GLY A 17 -9.49 -4.81 5.58
CA GLY A 17 -9.72 -3.48 5.00
C GLY A 17 -10.18 -3.49 3.54
N LEU A 18 -9.74 -4.46 2.74
CA LEU A 18 -10.10 -4.59 1.32
C LEU A 18 -11.44 -5.30 1.10
N ILE A 19 -11.68 -6.40 1.83
CA ILE A 19 -12.89 -7.24 1.68
C ILE A 19 -14.02 -6.72 2.57
N GLY A 20 -13.71 -5.99 3.64
CA GLY A 20 -14.67 -5.61 4.68
C GLY A 20 -14.87 -6.72 5.71
N SER A 21 -15.50 -6.36 6.83
CA SER A 21 -15.76 -7.29 7.93
C SER A 21 -16.50 -8.55 7.48
N LYS A 22 -16.19 -9.69 8.11
CA LYS A 22 -16.78 -11.01 7.86
C LYS A 22 -18.30 -10.92 7.98
N GLY A 23 -19.00 -10.86 6.84
CA GLY A 23 -20.45 -10.69 6.77
C GLY A 23 -20.94 -9.75 5.66
N SER A 24 -20.05 -8.98 5.02
CA SER A 24 -20.42 -8.14 3.88
C SER A 24 -20.63 -8.96 2.58
N LYS A 25 -21.45 -8.48 1.64
CA LYS A 25 -21.65 -9.10 0.31
C LYS A 25 -20.34 -9.35 -0.45
N SER A 26 -19.29 -8.60 -0.12
CA SER A 26 -17.94 -8.73 -0.68
C SER A 26 -17.17 -9.94 -0.13
N ALA A 27 -17.42 -10.35 1.11
CA ALA A 27 -16.78 -11.52 1.73
C ALA A 27 -17.32 -12.86 1.21
N GLN A 28 -18.55 -12.86 0.66
CA GLN A 28 -19.11 -14.01 -0.04
C GLN A 28 -18.70 -14.09 -1.52
N ASN A 29 -18.04 -13.06 -2.03
CA ASN A 29 -17.58 -13.06 -3.41
C ASN A 29 -16.19 -13.70 -3.47
N THR A 30 -16.16 -15.03 -3.64
CA THR A 30 -14.93 -15.85 -3.69
C THR A 30 -13.91 -15.29 -4.70
N PHE A 31 -14.39 -14.74 -5.82
CA PHE A 31 -13.54 -14.07 -6.80
C PHE A 31 -12.79 -12.85 -6.23
N LEU A 32 -13.41 -12.11 -5.31
CA LEU A 32 -12.77 -11.01 -4.61
C LEU A 32 -11.75 -11.49 -3.58
N THR A 33 -12.04 -12.59 -2.89
CA THR A 33 -11.16 -13.16 -1.88
C THR A 33 -9.89 -13.74 -2.52
N ASP A 34 -10.02 -14.54 -3.58
CA ASP A 34 -8.90 -15.25 -4.22
C ASP A 34 -7.84 -14.30 -4.77
N ARG A 35 -8.22 -13.25 -5.51
CA ARG A 35 -7.18 -12.33 -6.03
C ARG A 35 -6.58 -11.42 -4.95
N VAL A 36 -7.25 -11.19 -3.81
CA VAL A 36 -6.59 -10.48 -2.68
C VAL A 36 -5.55 -11.40 -2.05
N GLU A 37 -5.88 -12.67 -1.86
CA GLU A 37 -4.94 -13.68 -1.36
C GLU A 37 -3.73 -13.82 -2.29
N LEU A 38 -3.93 -13.89 -3.61
CA LEU A 38 -2.85 -13.92 -4.59
C LEU A 38 -1.95 -12.68 -4.49
N LEU A 39 -2.53 -11.50 -4.28
CA LEU A 39 -1.80 -10.24 -4.13
C LEU A 39 -0.95 -10.25 -2.86
N LEU A 40 -1.49 -10.70 -1.74
CA LEU A 40 -0.77 -10.82 -0.47
C LEU A 40 0.35 -11.87 -0.56
N ARG A 41 0.10 -13.02 -1.17
CA ARG A 41 1.10 -14.09 -1.36
C ARG A 41 2.27 -13.67 -2.23
N THR A 42 2.00 -12.86 -3.26
CA THR A 42 3.05 -12.28 -4.11
C THR A 42 3.91 -11.30 -3.32
N TYR A 43 3.38 -10.65 -2.30
CA TYR A 43 4.18 -9.79 -1.44
C TYR A 43 5.09 -10.59 -0.49
N THR A 44 4.61 -11.71 0.03
CA THR A 44 5.40 -12.59 0.93
C THR A 44 6.70 -13.07 0.27
N SER A 45 6.75 -13.22 -1.06
CA SER A 45 7.97 -13.63 -1.76
C SER A 45 9.10 -12.60 -1.72
N TYR A 46 8.80 -11.33 -1.42
CA TYR A 46 9.82 -10.29 -1.27
C TYR A 46 10.54 -10.37 0.08
N GLY A 47 10.03 -11.10 1.06
CA GLY A 47 10.67 -11.27 2.37
C GLY A 47 10.79 -9.98 3.20
N LEU A 48 9.93 -8.99 2.95
CA LEU A 48 9.90 -7.72 3.67
C LEU A 48 8.80 -7.76 4.73
N TYR A 49 9.16 -7.62 6.01
CA TYR A 49 8.22 -7.79 7.11
C TYR A 49 7.92 -6.49 7.84
N THR A 50 8.92 -5.61 7.96
CA THR A 50 8.78 -4.34 8.69
C THR A 50 8.53 -3.15 7.77
N LYS A 51 7.93 -2.08 8.31
CA LYS A 51 7.79 -0.79 7.61
C LYS A 51 9.13 -0.22 7.19
N THR A 52 10.12 -0.30 8.07
CA THR A 52 11.47 0.25 7.85
C THR A 52 12.20 -0.45 6.71
N GLU A 53 12.16 -1.79 6.67
CA GLU A 53 12.73 -2.56 5.56
C GLU A 53 12.04 -2.24 4.24
N THR A 54 10.70 -2.13 4.24
CA THR A 54 9.94 -1.80 3.03
C THR A 54 10.25 -0.39 2.53
N ARG A 55 10.43 0.59 3.44
CA ARG A 55 10.86 1.96 3.09
C ARG A 55 12.28 1.98 2.53
N ALA A 56 13.22 1.27 3.17
CA ALA A 56 14.59 1.17 2.70
C ALA A 56 14.67 0.52 1.32
N TYR A 57 13.91 -0.56 1.09
CA TYR A 57 13.83 -1.24 -0.20
C TYR A 57 13.31 -0.32 -1.31
N LEU A 58 12.26 0.47 -1.03
CA LEU A 58 11.77 1.49 -1.96
C LEU A 58 12.84 2.56 -2.23
N GLY A 59 13.50 3.04 -1.18
CA GLY A 59 14.54 4.07 -1.32
C GLY A 59 15.75 3.58 -2.13
N GLU A 60 16.18 2.33 -1.97
CA GLU A 60 17.24 1.72 -2.78
C GLU A 60 16.87 1.73 -4.29
N LYS A 61 15.64 1.33 -4.62
CA LYS A 61 15.20 1.26 -6.03
C LYS A 61 14.90 2.62 -6.66
N PHE A 62 14.42 3.58 -5.88
CA PHE A 62 14.00 4.89 -6.38
C PHE A 62 15.03 6.01 -6.18
N ARG A 63 16.19 5.75 -5.55
CA ARG A 63 17.25 6.76 -5.33
C ARG A 63 17.65 7.48 -6.61
N VAL A 64 17.93 6.73 -7.68
CA VAL A 64 18.36 7.27 -8.97
C VAL A 64 17.28 8.14 -9.62
N VAL A 65 16.01 7.71 -9.50
CA VAL A 65 14.87 8.40 -10.11
C VAL A 65 14.52 9.70 -9.38
N LEU A 66 14.71 9.74 -8.06
CA LEU A 66 14.39 10.90 -7.23
C LEU A 66 15.45 12.01 -7.28
N GLY A 67 16.64 11.73 -7.83
CA GLY A 67 17.73 12.72 -7.91
C GLY A 67 18.21 13.21 -6.54
N VAL A 68 18.10 12.37 -5.51
CA VAL A 68 18.48 12.69 -4.12
C VAL A 68 20.00 12.55 -3.91
N PRO A 69 20.60 13.29 -2.97
CA PRO A 69 22.01 13.15 -2.64
C PRO A 69 22.38 11.74 -2.14
N ASP A 70 23.56 11.26 -2.51
CA ASP A 70 24.04 9.92 -2.08
C ASP A 70 24.33 9.81 -0.58
N THR A 71 24.38 10.93 0.13
CA THR A 71 24.54 11.00 1.58
C THR A 71 23.27 10.61 2.35
N MET A 72 22.12 10.55 1.67
CA MET A 72 20.82 10.27 2.29
C MET A 72 20.61 8.76 2.48
N SER A 73 20.20 8.31 3.66
CA SER A 73 19.98 6.88 3.91
C SER A 73 18.85 6.33 3.02
N HIS A 74 18.89 5.03 2.68
CA HIS A 74 17.80 4.41 1.90
C HIS A 74 16.44 4.58 2.57
N TYR A 75 16.38 4.63 3.89
CA TYR A 75 15.15 4.91 4.63
C TYR A 75 14.61 6.33 4.38
N ASP A 76 15.49 7.32 4.42
CA ASP A 76 15.13 8.73 4.19
C ASP A 76 14.70 8.95 2.74
N VAL A 77 15.38 8.30 1.78
CA VAL A 77 14.97 8.30 0.37
C VAL A 77 13.59 7.68 0.19
N GLY A 78 13.30 6.56 0.87
CA GLY A 78 11.97 5.95 0.87
C GLY A 78 10.89 6.86 1.47
N THR A 79 11.26 7.66 2.47
CA THR A 79 10.37 8.66 3.07
C THR A 79 10.07 9.80 2.10
N GLU A 80 11.08 10.31 1.41
CA GLU A 80 10.90 11.31 0.35
C GLU A 80 10.09 10.78 -0.85
N PHE A 81 10.26 9.50 -1.22
CA PHE A 81 9.42 8.86 -2.23
C PHE A 81 7.94 8.91 -1.84
N LEU A 82 7.59 8.51 -0.62
CA LEU A 82 6.21 8.51 -0.14
C LEU A 82 5.64 9.94 -0.05
N LYS A 83 6.49 10.92 0.27
CA LYS A 83 6.11 12.34 0.35
C LYS A 83 5.81 12.94 -1.02
N ARG A 84 6.66 12.69 -2.03
CA ARG A 84 6.58 13.33 -3.36
C ARG A 84 5.69 12.60 -4.35
N VAL A 85 5.48 11.29 -4.20
CA VAL A 85 4.80 10.46 -5.20
C VAL A 85 3.43 9.97 -4.73
N VAL A 86 3.31 9.54 -3.47
CA VAL A 86 2.11 8.86 -2.98
C VAL A 86 1.12 9.86 -2.36
N LEU A 87 0.00 10.07 -3.04
CA LEU A 87 -1.15 10.87 -2.58
C LEU A 87 -0.76 12.22 -1.96
N VAL A 88 0.00 13.02 -2.71
CA VAL A 88 0.54 14.32 -2.29
C VAL A 88 -0.51 15.32 -1.78
N HIS A 89 -1.77 15.14 -2.19
CA HIS A 89 -2.90 15.96 -1.77
C HIS A 89 -3.32 15.75 -0.31
N LEU A 90 -2.96 14.61 0.32
CA LEU A 90 -3.25 14.32 1.73
C LEU A 90 -2.17 14.85 2.69
N GLY A 91 -1.11 15.47 2.16
CA GLY A 91 0.01 15.97 2.94
C GLY A 91 1.32 15.83 2.19
N ASN A 92 1.94 16.99 1.92
CA ASN A 92 3.19 17.13 1.17
C ASN A 92 4.34 17.71 2.01
N VAL A 93 4.08 18.13 3.26
CA VAL A 93 5.04 18.93 4.04
C VAL A 93 5.70 18.09 5.14
N ASP A 94 4.91 17.33 5.90
CA ASP A 94 5.39 16.43 6.96
C ASP A 94 4.89 14.99 6.72
N VAL A 95 5.67 14.01 7.17
CA VAL A 95 5.26 12.60 7.22
C VAL A 95 4.79 12.33 8.64
N THR A 96 3.61 12.84 8.98
CA THR A 96 2.98 12.53 10.27
C THR A 96 2.30 11.16 10.18
N GLU A 97 2.26 10.44 11.31
CA GLU A 97 1.58 9.13 11.37
C GLU A 97 0.09 9.21 11.00
N GLN A 98 -0.53 10.37 11.26
CA GLN A 98 -1.91 10.64 10.86
C GLN A 98 -2.07 10.72 9.33
N GLN A 99 -1.16 11.42 8.65
CA GLN A 99 -1.18 11.51 7.18
C GLN A 99 -0.86 10.18 6.52
N ASP A 100 0.10 9.40 7.07
CA ASP A 100 0.37 8.04 6.61
C ASP A 100 -0.87 7.15 6.74
N SER A 101 -1.62 7.28 7.85
CA SER A 101 -2.86 6.56 8.09
C SER A 101 -3.98 6.96 7.12
N ASP A 102 -4.09 8.24 6.78
CA ASP A 102 -5.11 8.71 5.83
C ASP A 102 -4.77 8.34 4.39
N LYS A 103 -3.48 8.40 4.00
CA LYS A 103 -2.99 7.83 2.72
C LYS A 103 -3.28 6.34 2.64
N PHE A 104 -3.09 5.61 3.74
CA PHE A 104 -3.40 4.17 3.82
C PHE A 104 -4.90 3.90 3.60
N LYS A 105 -5.79 4.60 4.31
CA LYS A 105 -7.25 4.47 4.14
C LYS A 105 -7.70 4.82 2.72
N MET A 106 -7.15 5.88 2.14
CA MET A 106 -7.48 6.30 0.77
C MET A 106 -7.03 5.26 -0.27
N LEU A 107 -5.83 4.70 -0.12
CA LEU A 107 -5.35 3.61 -0.99
C LEU A 107 -6.24 2.37 -0.88
N LEU A 108 -6.63 1.95 0.32
CA LEU A 108 -7.57 0.86 0.51
C LEU A 108 -8.90 1.12 -0.21
N PHE A 109 -9.42 2.34 -0.09
CA PHE A 109 -10.65 2.75 -0.78
C PHE A 109 -10.52 2.70 -2.30
N MET A 110 -9.41 3.21 -2.86
CA MET A 110 -9.13 3.18 -4.29
C MET A 110 -9.01 1.75 -4.83
N ILE A 111 -8.32 0.85 -4.12
CA ILE A 111 -8.20 -0.55 -4.51
C ILE A 111 -9.58 -1.23 -4.49
N ARG A 112 -10.39 -0.97 -3.46
CA ARG A 112 -11.75 -1.51 -3.37
C ARG A 112 -12.63 -1.02 -4.52
N LYS A 113 -12.53 0.26 -4.90
CA LYS A 113 -13.25 0.84 -6.04
C LYS A 113 -12.78 0.26 -7.37
N LEU A 114 -11.47 0.11 -7.58
CA LEU A 114 -10.91 -0.53 -8.77
C LEU A 114 -11.42 -1.97 -8.92
N ARG A 115 -11.49 -2.70 -7.80
CA ARG A 115 -11.94 -4.09 -7.81
C ARG A 115 -13.43 -4.22 -8.09
N PHE A 116 -14.24 -3.30 -7.56
CA PHE A 116 -15.65 -3.21 -7.91
C PHE A 116 -15.84 -2.96 -9.41
N PHE A 117 -15.05 -2.05 -10.00
CA PHE A 117 -15.08 -1.81 -11.44
C PHE A 117 -14.71 -3.06 -12.25
N SER A 118 -13.63 -3.76 -11.89
CA SER A 118 -13.22 -5.00 -12.56
C SER A 118 -14.24 -6.14 -12.42
N ALA A 119 -14.99 -6.19 -11.32
CA ALA A 119 -16.06 -7.17 -11.16
C ALA A 119 -17.26 -6.85 -12.05
N ALA A 120 -17.62 -5.56 -12.19
CA ALA A 120 -18.70 -5.12 -13.05
C ALA A 120 -18.43 -5.35 -14.55
N SER A 121 -17.17 -5.25 -15.00
CA SER A 121 -16.79 -5.53 -16.38
C SER A 121 -16.71 -7.03 -16.73
N SER A 122 -16.68 -7.91 -15.74
CA SER A 122 -16.63 -9.37 -15.96
C SER A 122 -18.02 -10.00 -16.13
N THR A 123 -19.08 -9.22 -15.94
CA THR A 123 -20.49 -9.64 -16.06
C THR A 123 -21.18 -9.08 -17.31
N ALA A 124 -20.41 -8.53 -18.26
CA ALA A 124 -20.89 -8.02 -19.55
C ALA A 124 -20.36 -8.88 -20.71
#